data_AF-A0A9Q0YWY5-F1
#
_entry.id   AF-A0A9Q0YWY5-F1
#
_cell.length_a   1.000
_cell.length_b   1.000
_cell.length_c   1.000
_cell.angle_alpha   90.00
_cell.angle_beta   90.00
_cell.angle_gamma   90.00
#
_symmetry.space_group_name_H-M   'P 1'
#
loop_
_entity.id
_entity.type
_entity.pdbx_description
1 polymer ?
#
loop_
_entity_poly.entity_id
_entity_poly.type
_entity_poly.pdbx_seq_one_letter_code
_entity_poly.pdbx_strand_id
1 'polypeptide(L)'
;MPAFLAYQNCASAVDNLAAYYFNNITIGEAPTSPAAINLARHIADCPNLFPEILKTLFEIVLFEDCGNQWSLSRPMLSLTIISEQIFSDLKAQIFGFTAIILKSDASA
;
A
#
# COMPACT_ATOMS: atom_id res chain seq x y z
N MET A 1 -17.52 7.94 15.90
CA MET A 1 -17.08 6.72 16.60
C MET A 1 -17.24 5.40 15.81
N PRO A 2 -18.07 5.23 14.75
CA PRO A 2 -18.08 3.97 13.98
C PRO A 2 -17.03 3.89 12.85
N ALA A 3 -16.69 5.01 12.20
CA ALA A 3 -15.70 5.02 11.11
C ALA A 3 -14.29 4.59 11.57
N PHE A 4 -13.88 5.01 12.76
CA PHE A 4 -12.55 4.71 13.28
C PHE A 4 -12.26 3.20 13.45
N LEU A 5 -13.23 2.43 13.97
CA LEU A 5 -13.10 0.98 14.11
C LEU A 5 -13.08 0.26 12.76
N ALA A 6 -13.77 0.80 11.75
CA ALA A 6 -13.72 0.26 10.40
C ALA A 6 -12.31 0.38 9.79
N TYR A 7 -11.66 1.55 9.90
CA TYR A 7 -10.28 1.74 9.40
C TYR A 7 -9.28 0.78 10.07
N GLN A 8 -9.41 0.53 11.38
CA GLN A 8 -8.54 -0.40 12.10
C GLN A 8 -8.68 -1.84 11.60
N ASN A 9 -9.91 -2.30 11.36
CA ASN A 9 -10.17 -3.65 10.84
C ASN A 9 -9.69 -3.80 9.39
N CYS A 10 -9.90 -2.78 8.55
CA CYS A 10 -9.38 -2.75 7.18
C CYS A 10 -7.85 -2.78 7.18
N ALA A 11 -7.22 -1.96 8.01
CA ALA A 11 -5.77 -1.91 8.16
C ALA A 11 -5.18 -3.28 8.55
N SER A 12 -5.79 -3.95 9.53
CA SER A 12 -5.34 -5.29 9.93
C SER A 12 -5.58 -6.35 8.86
N ALA A 13 -6.69 -6.29 8.12
CA ALA A 13 -6.96 -7.22 7.03
C ALA A 13 -5.94 -7.09 5.89
N VAL A 14 -5.63 -5.85 5.50
CA VAL A 14 -4.63 -5.55 4.46
C VAL A 14 -3.23 -6.00 4.90
N ASP A 15 -2.85 -5.73 6.15
CA ASP A 15 -1.55 -6.18 6.70
C ASP A 15 -1.42 -7.71 6.69
N ASN A 16 -2.45 -8.42 7.16
CA ASN A 16 -2.46 -9.87 7.17
C ASN A 16 -2.41 -10.46 5.77
N LEU A 17 -3.10 -9.85 4.80
CA LEU A 17 -3.07 -10.27 3.40
C LEU A 17 -1.67 -10.09 2.80
N ALA A 18 -1.04 -8.94 3.02
CA ALA A 18 0.31 -8.65 2.55
C ALA A 18 1.33 -9.60 3.18
N ALA A 19 1.25 -9.84 4.49
CA ALA A 19 2.12 -10.79 5.19
C ALA A 19 1.93 -12.22 4.68
N TYR A 20 0.67 -12.64 4.44
CA TYR A 20 0.38 -13.95 3.87
C TYR A 20 0.98 -14.10 2.47
N TYR A 21 0.80 -13.09 1.61
CA TYR A 21 1.38 -13.07 0.26
C TYR A 21 2.90 -13.18 0.31
N PHE A 22 3.55 -12.35 1.13
CA PHE A 22 5.01 -12.36 1.28
C PHE A 22 5.55 -13.72 1.73
N ASN A 23 4.97 -14.29 2.79
CA ASN A 23 5.46 -15.54 3.36
C ASN A 23 5.22 -16.76 2.46
N ASN A 24 4.12 -16.79 1.69
CA ASN A 24 3.72 -17.98 0.92
C ASN A 24 4.00 -17.87 -0.59
N ILE A 25 4.31 -16.68 -1.11
CA ILE A 25 4.49 -16.43 -2.54
C ILE A 25 5.86 -15.80 -2.83
N THR A 26 6.32 -14.84 -2.01
CA THR A 26 7.60 -14.14 -2.23
C THR A 26 8.80 -14.88 -1.63
N ILE A 27 8.73 -15.29 -0.36
CA ILE A 27 9.83 -15.96 0.35
C ILE A 27 9.69 -17.49 0.36
N GLY A 28 8.46 -18.00 0.35
CA GLY A 28 8.20 -19.44 0.40
C GLY A 28 8.70 -20.17 -0.84
N GLU A 29 9.02 -21.46 -0.70
CA GLU A 29 9.03 -22.35 -1.86
C GLU A 29 7.64 -22.36 -2.51
N ALA A 30 7.58 -22.63 -3.82
CA ALA A 30 6.41 -22.47 -4.69
C ALA A 30 5.06 -22.70 -3.98
N PRO A 31 4.05 -21.82 -4.18
CA PRO A 31 2.85 -21.77 -3.34
C PRO A 31 2.19 -23.16 -3.21
N THR A 32 2.25 -23.71 -2.00
CA THR A 32 1.87 -25.11 -1.73
C THR A 32 0.39 -25.28 -1.39
N SER A 33 -0.25 -24.24 -0.87
CA SER A 33 -1.67 -24.30 -0.51
C SER A 33 -2.57 -23.83 -1.67
N PRO A 34 -3.77 -24.42 -1.85
CA PRO A 34 -4.74 -23.96 -2.86
C PRO A 34 -5.10 -22.47 -2.73
N ALA A 35 -5.13 -21.95 -1.50
CA ALA A 35 -5.39 -20.54 -1.22
C ALA A 35 -4.25 -19.64 -1.73
N ALA A 36 -2.99 -20.01 -1.47
CA ALA A 36 -1.83 -19.27 -1.95
C ALA A 36 -1.73 -19.28 -3.48
N ILE A 37 -2.02 -20.42 -4.12
CA ILE A 37 -2.04 -20.53 -5.59
C ILE A 37 -3.11 -19.62 -6.20
N ASN A 38 -4.32 -19.62 -5.64
CA ASN A 38 -5.41 -18.78 -6.13
C ASN A 38 -5.13 -17.29 -5.91
N LEU A 39 -4.54 -16.94 -4.78
CA LEU A 39 -4.11 -15.56 -4.50
C LEU A 39 -3.03 -15.13 -5.49
N ALA A 40 -1.98 -15.93 -5.69
CA ALA A 40 -0.91 -15.62 -6.64
C ALA A 40 -1.46 -15.41 -8.05
N ARG A 41 -2.37 -16.29 -8.50
CA ARG A 41 -3.04 -16.13 -9.80
C ARG A 41 -3.83 -14.83 -9.88
N HIS A 42 -4.62 -14.52 -8.85
CA HIS A 42 -5.43 -13.30 -8.85
C HIS A 42 -4.58 -12.02 -8.88
N ILE A 43 -3.45 -12.02 -8.16
CA ILE A 43 -2.51 -10.90 -8.20
C ILE A 43 -1.80 -10.81 -9.57
N ALA A 44 -1.52 -11.94 -10.22
CA ALA A 44 -0.98 -11.94 -11.58
C ALA A 44 -1.99 -11.38 -12.61
N ASP A 45 -3.28 -11.68 -12.44
CA ASP A 45 -4.36 -11.14 -13.28
C ASP A 45 -4.62 -9.64 -13.01
N CYS A 46 -4.35 -9.18 -11.78
CA CYS A 46 -4.53 -7.80 -11.34
C CYS A 46 -3.27 -7.28 -10.60
N PRO A 47 -2.18 -6.99 -11.32
CA PRO A 47 -0.90 -6.61 -10.70
C PRO A 47 -0.97 -5.27 -9.96
N ASN A 48 -1.97 -4.44 -10.28
CA ASN A 48 -2.18 -3.13 -9.67
C ASN A 48 -2.94 -3.17 -8.34
N LEU A 49 -3.39 -4.34 -7.87
CA LEU A 49 -4.20 -4.43 -6.65
C LEU A 49 -3.50 -3.87 -5.41
N PHE A 50 -2.31 -4.38 -5.09
CA PHE A 50 -1.51 -3.87 -3.97
C PHE A 50 -1.07 -2.41 -4.15
N PRO A 51 -0.61 -1.99 -5.37
CA PRO A 51 -0.41 -0.59 -5.71
C PRO A 51 -1.55 0.36 -5.35
N GLU A 52 -2.75 0.06 -5.80
CA GLU A 52 -3.92 0.93 -5.58
C GLU A 52 -4.32 0.98 -4.10
N ILE A 53 -4.22 -0.14 -3.38
CA ILE A 53 -4.45 -0.15 -1.93
C ILE A 53 -3.42 0.73 -1.21
N LEU A 54 -2.14 0.60 -1.55
CA LEU A 54 -1.08 1.41 -0.93
C LEU A 54 -1.28 2.90 -1.20
N LYS A 55 -1.58 3.28 -2.45
CA LYS A 55 -1.88 4.66 -2.82
C LYS A 55 -3.06 5.22 -2.03
N THR A 56 -4.15 4.46 -1.92
CA THR A 56 -5.34 4.87 -1.14
C THR A 56 -4.97 5.12 0.33
N LEU A 57 -4.15 4.26 0.94
CA LEU A 57 -3.69 4.45 2.32
C LEU A 57 -2.83 5.71 2.47
N PHE A 58 -1.96 6.02 1.50
CA PHE A 58 -1.19 7.28 1.50
C PHE A 58 -2.10 8.49 1.38
N GLU A 59 -3.10 8.47 0.50
CA GLU A 59 -4.06 9.57 0.34
C GLU A 59 -4.85 9.81 1.64
N ILE A 60 -5.27 8.75 2.33
CA ILE A 60 -5.92 8.86 3.65
C ILE A 60 -4.98 9.56 4.66
N VAL A 61 -3.70 9.16 4.73
CA VAL A 61 -2.74 9.77 5.65
C VAL A 61 -2.44 11.23 5.30
N LEU A 62 -2.41 11.58 4.02
CA LEU A 62 -2.08 12.93 3.55
C LEU A 62 -3.26 13.91 3.66
N PHE A 63 -4.49 13.44 3.43
CA PHE A 63 -5.65 14.31 3.25
C PHE A 63 -6.71 14.19 4.35
N GLU A 64 -6.74 13.11 5.13
CA GLU A 64 -7.69 12.97 6.25
C GLU A 64 -7.06 13.34 7.60
N ASP A 65 -7.78 14.13 8.41
CA ASP A 65 -7.40 14.52 9.77
C ASP A 65 -7.67 13.35 10.75
N CYS A 66 -6.99 12.24 10.51
CA CYS A 66 -7.21 10.98 11.21
C CYS A 66 -6.40 10.93 12.51
N GLY A 67 -7.06 10.99 13.68
CA GLY A 67 -6.41 10.92 15.01
C GLY A 67 -5.70 9.60 15.36
N ASN A 68 -5.62 8.62 14.45
CA ASN A 68 -5.09 7.26 14.71
C ASN A 68 -4.20 6.71 13.59
N GLN A 69 -3.29 7.56 13.09
CA GLN A 69 -2.32 7.33 12.01
C GLN A 69 -1.40 6.11 12.19
N TRP A 70 -1.30 5.58 13.41
CA TRP A 70 -0.40 4.47 13.75
C TRP A 70 -0.89 3.12 13.22
N SER A 71 -2.20 2.95 13.08
CA SER A 71 -2.77 1.68 12.59
C SER A 71 -2.53 1.47 11.09
N LEU A 72 -2.31 2.54 10.33
CA LEU A 72 -2.07 2.51 8.89
C LEU A 72 -0.59 2.32 8.54
N SER A 73 0.35 2.66 9.44
CA SER A 73 1.79 2.53 9.18
C SER A 73 2.19 1.09 8.88
N ARG A 74 1.58 0.14 9.60
CA ARG A 74 1.87 -1.29 9.47
C ARG A 74 1.42 -1.88 8.13
N PRO A 75 0.15 -1.75 7.68
CA PRO A 75 -0.24 -2.20 6.33
C PRO A 75 0.50 -1.46 5.22
N MET A 76 0.80 -0.16 5.36
CA MET A 76 1.58 0.57 4.35
C MET A 76 3.01 0.01 4.20
N LEU A 77 3.66 -0.32 5.32
CA LEU A 77 4.99 -0.94 5.31
C LEU A 77 4.95 -2.33 4.68
N SER A 78 4.00 -3.18 5.10
CA SER A 78 3.84 -4.53 4.55
C SER A 78 3.57 -4.53 3.04
N LEU A 79 2.75 -3.59 2.56
CA LEU A 79 2.49 -3.40 1.13
C LEU A 79 3.71 -2.87 0.36
N THR A 80 4.52 -2.00 0.98
CA THR A 80 5.74 -1.47 0.38
C THR A 80 6.78 -2.58 0.17
N ILE A 81 6.90 -3.51 1.12
CA ILE A 81 7.85 -4.63 1.04
C ILE A 81 7.49 -5.60 -0.10
N ILE A 82 6.21 -5.88 -0.31
CA ILE A 82 5.78 -6.78 -1.39
C ILE A 82 5.77 -6.12 -2.76
N SER A 83 5.82 -4.79 -2.83
CA SER A 83 5.71 -4.06 -4.09
C SER A 83 6.55 -2.78 -4.05
N GLU A 84 7.87 -2.97 -4.07
CA GLU A 84 8.88 -1.89 -4.03
C GLU A 84 8.72 -0.89 -5.16
N GLN A 85 8.26 -1.33 -6.33
CA GLN A 85 8.16 -0.50 -7.53
C GLN A 85 7.18 0.67 -7.33
N ILE A 86 6.09 0.46 -6.55
CA ILE A 86 5.13 1.52 -6.23
C ILE A 86 5.74 2.58 -5.32
N PHE A 87 6.58 2.19 -4.36
CA PHE A 87 7.20 3.17 -3.47
C PHE A 87 8.10 4.10 -4.26
N SER A 88 8.81 3.57 -5.26
CA SER A 88 9.60 4.38 -6.19
C SER A 88 8.73 5.34 -7.00
N ASP A 89 7.60 4.88 -7.53
CA ASP A 89 6.68 5.68 -8.34
C ASP A 89 5.92 6.75 -7.53
N LEU A 90 5.46 6.40 -6.33
CA LEU A 90 4.84 7.34 -5.39
C LEU A 90 5.84 8.39 -4.91
N LYS A 91 7.07 7.97 -4.61
CA LYS A 91 8.17 8.88 -4.30
C LYS A 91 8.39 9.82 -5.49
N ALA A 92 8.50 9.31 -6.71
CA ALA A 92 8.65 10.13 -7.91
C ALA A 92 7.48 11.11 -8.12
N GLN A 93 6.25 10.72 -7.81
CA GLN A 93 5.08 11.61 -7.88
C GLN A 93 5.10 12.69 -6.79
N ILE A 94 5.42 12.35 -5.53
CA ILE A 94 5.52 13.32 -4.42
C ILE A 94 6.68 14.30 -4.66
N PHE A 95 7.84 13.80 -5.09
CA PHE A 95 8.99 14.64 -5.43
C PHE A 95 8.76 15.43 -6.73
N GLY A 96 8.02 14.88 -7.68
CA GLY A 96 7.57 15.58 -8.88
C GLY A 96 6.62 16.73 -8.56
N PHE A 97 5.70 16.52 -7.61
CA PHE A 97 4.80 17.58 -7.13
C PHE A 97 5.57 18.73 -6.46
N THR A 98 6.57 18.43 -5.62
CA THR A 98 7.45 19.46 -5.03
C THR A 98 8.30 20.18 -6.10
N ALA A 99 8.75 19.47 -7.14
CA ALA A 99 9.46 20.09 -8.25
C ALA A 99 8.57 21.03 -9.09
N ILE A 100 7.29 20.72 -9.28
CA ILE A 100 6.33 21.60 -9.96
C ILE A 100 6.09 22.89 -9.15
N ILE A 101 5.93 22.78 -7.82
CA ILE A 101 5.80 23.93 -6.92
C ILE A 101 7.03 24.84 -7.02
N LEU A 102 8.24 24.29 -6.93
CA LEU A 102 9.49 25.07 -7.03
C LEU A 102 9.65 25.75 -8.40
N LYS A 103 9.14 25.14 -9.48
CA LYS A 103 9.21 25.74 -10.82
C LYS A 103 8.20 26.88 -10.99
N SER A 104 7.07 26.84 -10.28
CA SER A 104 6.07 27.90 -10.25
C SER A 104 6.60 29.17 -9.54
N ASP A 105 7.33 29.01 -8.43
CA ASP A 105 7.96 30.13 -7.71
C ASP A 105 9.17 30.73 -8.46
N ALA A 106 9.84 29.96 -9.33
CA ALA A 106 10.96 30.45 -10.14
C ALA A 106 10.52 31.21 -11.42
N SER A 107 9.20 31.33 -11.65
CA SER A 107 8.62 32.01 -12.82
C SER A 107 7.76 33.24 -12.47
N ALA A 108 7.79 33.69 -11.21
CA ALA A 108 7.22 34.95 -10.74
C ALA A 108 8.34 35.97 -10.45
#